data_AF-A0A5M3N0S2-F1
#
_entry.id   AF-A0A5M3N0S2-F1
#
_cell.length_a   1.000
_cell.length_b   1.000
_cell.length_c   1.000
_cell.angle_alpha   90.00
_cell.angle_beta   90.00
_cell.angle_gamma   90.00
#
_symmetry.space_group_name_H-M   'P 1'
#
loop_
_entity.id
_entity.type
_entity.pdbx_description
1 polymer ?
#
loop_
_entity_poly.entity_id
_entity_poly.type
_entity_poly.pdbx_seq_one_letter_code
_entity_poly.pdbx_strand_id
1 'polypeptide(L)'
;MARRVTGPSHPPGSPGLYQHSSRSLYPTFLTLPETVKLQAYWAWNGFVDGCRWDIVVRTASSDPEIRSNVLKSLLLNSLSLTSIYVFDLLLHPLVRDHPSWFHRNVGWFYRVLWLMPVIGVSFWLNSSWCNLIAKRTFVLQHGSRASQQQPMTYTGLLTMLATSAYRGIMVLTSVVVSFALVSIPYIGSPVSFAFMCWVDAYYCFEFIWVARGLSLARRVRHLEERWAYYFAFGLPSAALCTWGSSLANVALFALIFPAFIIMAMHARPLPQDPYNPLPQSDDTIRYPSPYLPIRMPVFALVIWLNDWVVRLLSVGTRTPSARSGHRRVPSDGGSEQVEEGASIEMDGMSADTRIPRDMGAGTTDGRRYRVMRTGNQARRKAD
;
A
#
# COMPACT_ATOMS: atom_id res chain seq x y z
N MET A 1 74.96 -28.65 47.88
CA MET A 1 74.49 -28.94 46.51
C MET A 1 72.97 -28.94 46.52
N ALA A 2 72.32 -27.87 46.05
CA ALA A 2 70.93 -27.88 45.61
C ALA A 2 70.70 -26.63 44.73
N ARG A 3 70.43 -26.87 43.45
CA ARG A 3 70.38 -25.92 42.33
C ARG A 3 69.04 -25.17 42.37
N ARG A 4 69.03 -23.83 42.33
CA ARG A 4 67.83 -23.04 41.98
C ARG A 4 67.52 -23.27 40.50
N VAL A 5 66.31 -23.73 40.20
CA VAL A 5 65.75 -23.77 38.85
C VAL A 5 64.88 -22.54 38.70
N THR A 6 65.34 -21.58 37.90
CA THR A 6 64.56 -20.42 37.45
C THR A 6 63.68 -20.86 36.29
N GLY A 7 62.35 -20.72 36.42
CA GLY A 7 61.40 -20.98 35.34
C GLY A 7 61.49 -19.95 34.20
N PRO A 8 61.03 -20.29 32.99
CA PRO A 8 61.15 -19.43 31.82
C PRO A 8 60.19 -18.23 31.89
N SER A 9 60.73 -17.06 31.57
CA SER A 9 60.02 -15.80 31.35
C SER A 9 59.10 -15.90 30.14
N HIS A 10 57.81 -15.63 30.32
CA HIS A 10 56.85 -15.43 29.23
C HIS A 10 57.26 -14.22 28.36
N PRO A 11 57.17 -14.31 27.02
CA PRO A 11 57.29 -13.14 26.16
C PRO A 11 56.03 -12.26 26.25
N PRO A 12 56.14 -10.92 26.14
CA PRO A 12 54.99 -10.04 26.11
C PRO A 12 54.20 -10.27 24.82
N GLY A 13 52.97 -10.77 24.99
CA GLY A 13 52.03 -11.04 23.91
C GLY A 13 51.55 -9.77 23.21
N SER A 14 51.33 -9.97 21.91
CA SER A 14 50.87 -9.06 20.87
C SER A 14 49.72 -8.11 21.25
N PRO A 15 49.63 -6.93 20.60
CA PRO A 15 48.59 -5.94 20.89
C PRO A 15 47.20 -6.41 20.44
N GLY A 16 46.27 -6.43 21.39
CA GLY A 16 44.84 -6.14 21.19
C GLY A 16 44.12 -6.87 20.05
N LEU A 17 43.95 -8.19 20.16
CA LEU A 17 42.77 -8.82 19.58
C LEU A 17 41.56 -8.27 20.33
N TYR A 18 40.82 -7.34 19.72
CA TYR A 18 39.51 -6.92 20.19
C TYR A 18 38.68 -8.19 20.39
N GLN A 19 38.47 -8.56 21.64
CA GLN A 19 37.76 -9.74 22.03
C GLN A 19 36.28 -9.45 21.79
N HIS A 20 35.80 -9.68 20.56
CA HIS A 20 34.39 -9.62 20.24
C HIS A 20 33.66 -10.58 21.19
N SER A 21 32.87 -10.03 22.10
CA SER A 21 32.06 -10.81 23.02
C SER A 21 31.14 -11.71 22.18
N SER A 22 31.10 -13.01 22.44
CA SER A 22 30.17 -13.93 21.76
C SER A 22 28.70 -13.49 21.88
N ARG A 23 28.39 -12.64 22.86
CA ARG A 23 27.09 -11.98 23.02
C ARG A 23 26.74 -11.03 21.87
N SER A 24 27.71 -10.43 21.17
CA SER A 24 27.47 -9.58 20.00
C SER A 24 27.05 -10.37 18.75
N LEU A 25 27.12 -11.71 18.78
CA LEU A 25 26.64 -12.57 17.70
C LEU A 25 25.13 -12.86 17.78
N TYR A 26 24.51 -12.58 18.93
CA TYR A 26 23.08 -12.81 19.11
C TYR A 26 22.27 -11.56 18.76
N PRO A 27 21.12 -11.73 18.08
CA PRO A 27 20.21 -10.62 17.85
C PRO A 27 19.74 -10.06 19.20
N THR A 28 19.85 -8.75 19.34
CA THR A 28 19.30 -8.05 20.51
C THR A 28 17.83 -7.74 20.27
N PHE A 29 16.99 -7.99 21.28
CA PHE A 29 15.55 -7.77 21.21
C PHE A 29 15.12 -6.68 22.16
N LEU A 30 14.13 -5.90 21.74
CA LEU A 30 13.40 -5.00 22.61
C LEU A 30 12.57 -5.79 23.61
N THR A 31 12.34 -5.19 24.77
CA THR A 31 11.46 -5.79 25.76
C THR A 31 10.01 -5.78 25.23
N LEU A 32 9.19 -6.70 25.76
CA LEU A 32 7.76 -6.75 25.45
C LEU A 32 7.04 -5.40 25.62
N PRO A 33 7.14 -4.70 26.77
CA PRO A 33 6.44 -3.43 26.95
C PRO A 33 6.91 -2.34 26.00
N GLU A 34 8.21 -2.29 25.66
CA GLU A 34 8.73 -1.35 24.65
C GLU A 34 8.15 -1.65 23.26
N THR A 35 8.08 -2.92 22.89
CA THR A 35 7.51 -3.34 21.61
C THR A 35 6.02 -3.04 21.54
N VAL A 36 5.25 -3.31 22.61
CA VAL A 36 3.83 -2.95 22.69
C VAL A 36 3.65 -1.43 22.59
N LYS A 37 4.48 -0.65 23.29
CA LYS A 37 4.43 0.82 23.24
C LYS A 37 4.71 1.35 21.83
N LEU A 38 5.68 0.76 21.12
CA LEU A 38 5.97 1.10 19.73
C LEU A 38 4.79 0.77 18.80
N GLN A 39 4.20 -0.43 18.93
CA GLN A 39 3.03 -0.83 18.14
C GLN A 39 1.83 0.09 18.41
N ALA A 40 1.59 0.46 19.67
CA ALA A 40 0.54 1.41 20.05
C ALA A 40 0.81 2.81 19.49
N TYR A 41 2.07 3.24 19.47
CA TYR A 41 2.47 4.51 18.85
C TYR A 41 2.25 4.48 17.33
N TRP A 42 2.62 3.41 16.64
CA TRP A 42 2.37 3.28 15.20
C TRP A 42 0.88 3.21 14.87
N ALA A 43 0.10 2.48 15.67
CA ALA A 43 -1.35 2.48 15.58
C ALA A 43 -1.93 3.89 15.78
N TRP A 44 -1.47 4.63 16.79
CA TRP A 44 -1.92 6.00 17.01
C TRP A 44 -1.64 6.91 15.81
N ASN A 45 -0.43 6.84 15.24
CA ASN A 45 -0.11 7.60 14.03
C ASN A 45 -0.99 7.20 12.85
N GLY A 46 -1.26 5.91 12.66
CA GLY A 46 -2.18 5.42 11.63
C GLY A 46 -3.59 5.97 11.81
N PHE A 47 -4.10 5.98 13.05
CA PHE A 47 -5.41 6.54 13.38
C PHE A 47 -5.49 8.04 13.11
N VAL A 48 -4.45 8.79 13.53
CA VAL A 48 -4.36 10.23 13.28
C VAL A 48 -4.38 10.49 11.78
N ASP A 49 -3.54 9.81 11.00
CA ASP A 49 -3.48 9.94 9.54
C ASP A 49 -4.80 9.57 8.85
N GLY A 50 -5.55 8.59 9.39
CA GLY A 50 -6.90 8.23 8.94
C GLY A 50 -7.99 9.25 9.30
N CYS A 51 -7.68 10.25 10.14
CA CYS A 51 -8.60 11.32 10.57
C CYS A 51 -8.22 12.71 10.04
N ARG A 52 -7.23 12.82 9.14
CA ARG A 52 -6.70 14.09 8.61
C ARG A 52 -7.57 14.69 7.50
N TRP A 53 -8.80 15.05 7.85
CA TRP A 53 -9.73 15.75 6.94
C TRP A 53 -9.22 17.13 6.51
N ASP A 54 -8.31 17.74 7.27
CA ASP A 54 -7.59 18.97 6.91
C ASP A 54 -6.87 18.83 5.56
N ILE A 55 -6.18 17.70 5.35
CA ILE A 55 -5.47 17.42 4.10
C ILE A 55 -6.47 17.28 2.96
N VAL A 56 -7.55 16.52 3.19
CA VAL A 56 -8.56 16.27 2.14
C VAL A 56 -9.14 17.58 1.62
N VAL A 57 -9.59 18.45 2.52
CA VAL A 57 -10.17 19.75 2.15
C VAL A 57 -9.13 20.65 1.48
N ARG A 58 -7.90 20.68 1.99
CA ARG A 58 -6.80 21.47 1.39
C ARG A 58 -6.46 20.99 -0.01
N THR A 59 -6.26 19.69 -0.22
CA THR A 59 -5.92 19.12 -1.53
C THR A 59 -7.07 19.28 -2.52
N ALA A 60 -8.31 19.04 -2.10
CA ALA A 60 -9.49 19.20 -2.95
C ALA A 60 -9.78 20.67 -3.29
N SER A 61 -9.43 21.64 -2.43
CA SER A 61 -9.58 23.06 -2.74
C SER A 61 -8.44 23.60 -3.61
N SER A 62 -7.23 23.05 -3.47
CA SER A 62 -6.04 23.51 -4.21
C SER A 62 -6.03 23.12 -5.69
N ASP A 63 -6.60 21.98 -6.07
CA ASP A 63 -6.51 21.44 -7.43
C ASP A 63 -7.91 21.25 -8.05
N PRO A 64 -8.22 21.92 -9.18
CA PRO A 64 -9.53 21.86 -9.81
C PRO A 64 -9.87 20.49 -10.42
N GLU A 65 -8.86 19.72 -10.87
CA GLU A 65 -9.05 18.35 -11.39
C GLU A 65 -9.44 17.41 -10.24
N ILE A 66 -8.72 17.47 -9.12
CA ILE A 66 -9.04 16.69 -7.92
C ILE A 66 -10.43 17.08 -7.40
N ARG A 67 -10.72 18.38 -7.31
CA ARG A 67 -12.03 18.89 -6.86
C ARG A 67 -13.18 18.34 -7.69
N SER A 68 -13.06 18.40 -9.02
CA SER A 68 -14.08 17.91 -9.95
C SER A 68 -14.35 16.42 -9.75
N ASN A 69 -13.30 15.62 -9.59
CA ASN A 69 -13.42 14.17 -9.41
C ASN A 69 -14.00 13.80 -8.04
N VAL A 70 -13.60 14.50 -6.98
CA VAL A 70 -14.18 14.33 -5.64
C VAL A 70 -15.66 14.70 -5.64
N LEU A 71 -16.04 15.84 -6.24
CA LEU A 71 -17.45 16.26 -6.34
C LEU A 71 -18.30 15.28 -7.16
N LYS A 72 -17.79 14.78 -8.29
CA LYS A 72 -18.48 13.75 -9.08
C LYS A 72 -18.74 12.49 -8.27
N SER A 73 -17.74 12.02 -7.53
CA SER A 73 -17.87 10.86 -6.65
C SER A 73 -18.88 11.13 -5.52
N LEU A 74 -18.81 12.28 -4.86
CA LEU A 74 -19.76 12.65 -3.80
C LEU A 74 -21.20 12.76 -4.31
N LEU A 75 -21.41 13.38 -5.47
CA LEU A 75 -22.74 13.48 -6.08
C LEU A 75 -23.30 12.12 -6.47
N LEU A 76 -22.48 11.27 -7.10
CA LEU A 76 -22.90 9.94 -7.50
C LEU A 76 -23.24 9.06 -6.29
N ASN A 77 -22.39 9.06 -5.27
CA ASN A 77 -22.58 8.24 -4.08
C ASN A 77 -23.67 8.78 -3.14
N SER A 78 -23.87 10.09 -3.07
CA SER A 78 -25.02 10.67 -2.34
C SER A 78 -26.35 10.39 -3.06
N LEU A 79 -26.37 10.43 -4.39
CA LEU A 79 -27.54 10.05 -5.17
C LEU A 79 -27.87 8.57 -5.00
N SER A 80 -26.87 7.68 -5.03
CA SER A 80 -27.08 6.25 -4.80
C SER A 80 -27.56 5.98 -3.37
N LEU A 81 -26.94 6.60 -2.36
CA LEU A 81 -27.36 6.50 -0.97
C LEU A 81 -28.80 7.00 -0.76
N THR A 82 -29.16 8.13 -1.38
CA THR A 82 -30.53 8.66 -1.36
C THR A 82 -31.50 7.69 -2.01
N SER A 83 -31.15 7.11 -3.17
CA SER A 83 -31.98 6.12 -3.86
C SER A 83 -32.21 4.85 -3.02
N ILE A 84 -31.21 4.44 -2.23
CA ILE A 84 -31.29 3.28 -1.34
C ILE A 84 -32.23 3.59 -0.17
N TYR A 85 -32.04 4.71 0.52
CA TYR A 85 -32.88 5.07 1.66
C TYR A 85 -34.31 5.44 1.27
N VAL A 86 -34.52 6.09 0.12
CA VAL A 86 -35.88 6.35 -0.41
C VAL A 86 -36.60 5.03 -0.70
N PHE A 87 -35.90 4.03 -1.25
CA PHE A 87 -36.50 2.71 -1.44
C PHE A 87 -36.87 2.04 -0.12
N ASP A 88 -35.94 2.03 0.85
CA ASP A 88 -36.15 1.39 2.15
C ASP A 88 -37.21 2.10 3.02
N LEU A 89 -37.30 3.43 2.97
CA LEU A 89 -38.23 4.21 3.80
C LEU A 89 -39.60 4.43 3.16
N LEU A 90 -39.69 4.48 1.83
CA LEU A 90 -40.89 4.93 1.12
C LEU A 90 -41.60 3.79 0.39
N LEU A 91 -40.84 2.90 -0.28
CA LEU A 91 -41.41 1.77 -1.00
C LEU A 91 -41.71 0.57 -0.10
N HIS A 92 -40.86 0.28 0.89
CA HIS A 92 -41.09 -0.85 1.80
C HIS A 92 -42.39 -0.75 2.63
N PRO A 93 -42.76 0.40 3.24
CA PRO A 93 -44.02 0.50 3.96
C PRO A 93 -45.24 0.66 3.04
N LEU A 94 -45.11 1.34 1.90
CA LEU A 94 -46.23 1.58 0.97
C LEU A 94 -46.67 0.30 0.25
N VAL A 95 -45.74 -0.64 0.08
CA VAL A 95 -46.00 -1.90 -0.59
C VAL A 95 -46.68 -2.89 0.38
N ARG A 96 -46.42 -2.85 1.71
CA ARG A 96 -46.95 -3.79 2.74
C ARG A 96 -48.46 -4.11 2.65
N ASP A 97 -49.29 -3.23 2.09
CA ASP A 97 -50.75 -3.35 2.09
C ASP A 97 -51.38 -3.96 0.81
N HIS A 98 -50.59 -4.41 -0.18
CA HIS A 98 -51.12 -5.02 -1.44
C HIS A 98 -50.77 -6.50 -1.65
N PRO A 99 -51.51 -7.27 -2.48
CA PRO A 99 -51.43 -8.74 -2.51
C PRO A 99 -50.15 -9.31 -3.16
N SER A 100 -49.84 -10.54 -2.70
CA SER A 100 -48.59 -11.31 -2.66
C SER A 100 -47.69 -11.47 -3.90
N TRP A 101 -48.14 -11.18 -5.12
CA TRP A 101 -47.33 -11.42 -6.35
C TRP A 101 -46.48 -10.21 -6.77
N PHE A 102 -47.03 -9.00 -6.65
CA PHE A 102 -46.35 -7.76 -7.06
C PHE A 102 -45.16 -7.45 -6.14
N HIS A 103 -45.31 -7.69 -4.84
CA HIS A 103 -44.24 -7.58 -3.83
C HIS A 103 -42.97 -8.37 -4.15
N ARG A 104 -43.15 -9.66 -4.46
CA ARG A 104 -42.04 -10.60 -4.62
C ARG A 104 -41.25 -10.28 -5.88
N ASN A 105 -41.95 -9.97 -6.97
CA ASN A 105 -41.34 -9.71 -8.26
C ASN A 105 -40.77 -8.29 -8.35
N VAL A 106 -41.49 -7.25 -7.91
CA VAL A 106 -41.01 -5.85 -8.01
C VAL A 106 -39.76 -5.62 -7.17
N GLY A 107 -39.69 -6.19 -5.95
CA GLY A 107 -38.49 -6.09 -5.12
C GLY A 107 -37.27 -6.78 -5.74
N TRP A 108 -37.46 -7.92 -6.41
CA TRP A 108 -36.38 -8.64 -7.10
C TRP A 108 -35.97 -7.93 -8.40
N PHE A 109 -36.94 -7.47 -9.21
CA PHE A 109 -36.70 -6.70 -10.43
C PHE A 109 -35.95 -5.39 -10.12
N TYR A 110 -36.34 -4.66 -9.08
CA TYR A 110 -35.63 -3.45 -8.67
C TYR A 110 -34.19 -3.75 -8.19
N ARG A 111 -33.99 -4.81 -7.40
CA ARG A 111 -32.65 -5.20 -6.94
C ARG A 111 -31.73 -5.62 -8.08
N VAL A 112 -32.22 -6.45 -8.99
CA VAL A 112 -31.39 -7.07 -10.04
C VAL A 112 -31.27 -6.17 -11.27
N LEU A 113 -32.35 -5.50 -11.68
CA LEU A 113 -32.41 -4.76 -12.95
C LEU A 113 -32.10 -3.27 -12.78
N TRP A 114 -32.18 -2.73 -11.56
CA TRP A 114 -31.87 -1.33 -11.28
C TRP A 114 -30.69 -1.17 -10.31
N LEU A 115 -30.79 -1.69 -9.08
CA LEU A 115 -29.76 -1.49 -8.06
C LEU A 115 -28.41 -2.11 -8.46
N MET A 116 -28.39 -3.36 -8.92
CA MET A 116 -27.14 -4.04 -9.31
C MET A 116 -26.38 -3.30 -10.44
N PRO A 117 -27.03 -2.92 -11.57
CA PRO A 117 -26.39 -2.10 -12.59
C PRO A 117 -25.94 -0.73 -12.09
N VAL A 118 -26.77 -0.03 -11.31
CA VAL A 118 -26.44 1.30 -10.76
C VAL A 118 -25.23 1.21 -9.82
N ILE A 119 -25.19 0.21 -8.94
CA ILE A 119 -24.05 -0.04 -8.04
C ILE A 119 -22.81 -0.42 -8.85
N GLY A 120 -22.94 -1.28 -9.86
CA GLY A 120 -21.81 -1.69 -10.70
C GLY A 120 -21.19 -0.53 -11.49
N VAL A 121 -22.03 0.27 -12.14
CA VAL A 121 -21.58 1.48 -12.86
C VAL A 121 -21.01 2.50 -11.88
N SER A 122 -21.63 2.70 -10.72
CA SER A 122 -21.14 3.60 -9.68
C SER A 122 -19.78 3.18 -9.15
N PHE A 123 -19.59 1.88 -8.90
CA PHE A 123 -18.32 1.32 -8.47
C PHE A 123 -17.24 1.54 -9.53
N TRP A 124 -17.54 1.28 -10.80
CA TRP A 124 -16.59 1.47 -11.90
C TRP A 124 -16.18 2.93 -12.08
N LEU A 125 -17.16 3.86 -12.11
CA LEU A 125 -16.90 5.29 -12.20
C LEU A 125 -16.11 5.81 -10.99
N ASN A 126 -16.49 5.38 -9.78
CA ASN A 126 -15.80 5.76 -8.57
C ASN A 126 -14.34 5.28 -8.58
N SER A 127 -14.10 4.03 -8.99
CA SER A 127 -12.74 3.51 -9.17
C SER A 127 -11.92 4.31 -10.19
N SER A 128 -12.53 4.69 -11.32
CA SER A 128 -11.86 5.53 -12.33
C SER A 128 -11.46 6.90 -11.81
N TRP A 129 -12.39 7.60 -11.13
CA TRP A 129 -12.10 8.90 -10.51
C TRP A 129 -11.08 8.82 -9.38
N CYS A 130 -11.14 7.76 -8.57
CA CYS A 130 -10.15 7.48 -7.53
C CYS A 130 -8.75 7.26 -8.10
N ASN A 131 -8.63 6.52 -9.21
CA ASN A 131 -7.35 6.37 -9.92
C ASN A 131 -6.81 7.72 -10.44
N LEU A 132 -7.68 8.59 -10.95
CA LEU A 132 -7.29 9.92 -11.40
C LEU A 132 -6.82 10.80 -10.23
N ILE A 133 -7.56 10.80 -9.12
CA ILE A 133 -7.21 11.54 -7.89
C ILE A 133 -5.85 11.06 -7.38
N ALA A 134 -5.64 9.75 -7.28
CA ALA A 134 -4.39 9.17 -6.80
C ALA A 134 -3.21 9.53 -7.72
N LYS A 135 -3.36 9.37 -9.03
CA LYS A 135 -2.31 9.74 -9.99
C LYS A 135 -1.95 11.22 -9.88
N ARG A 136 -2.95 12.08 -9.71
CA ARG A 136 -2.73 13.53 -9.68
C ARG A 136 -2.12 14.00 -8.37
N THR A 137 -2.61 13.51 -7.24
CA THR A 137 -1.99 13.72 -5.93
C THR A 137 -0.55 13.21 -5.88
N PHE A 138 -0.26 12.05 -6.51
CA PHE A 138 1.10 11.52 -6.59
C PHE A 138 2.06 12.47 -7.31
N VAL A 139 1.63 12.97 -8.48
CA VAL A 139 2.41 13.91 -9.29
C VAL A 139 2.63 15.25 -8.58
N LEU A 140 1.63 15.73 -7.83
CA LEU A 140 1.77 16.96 -7.04
C LEU A 140 2.80 16.80 -5.91
N GLN A 141 2.92 15.61 -5.32
CA GLN A 141 3.83 15.34 -4.21
C GLN A 141 5.26 15.00 -4.64
N HIS A 142 5.42 14.18 -5.68
CA HIS A 142 6.73 13.62 -6.09
C HIS A 142 7.26 14.24 -7.40
N GLY A 143 6.51 15.17 -7.99
CA GLY A 143 6.85 15.85 -9.24
C GLY A 143 6.47 15.05 -10.49
N SER A 144 6.44 15.74 -11.64
CA SER A 144 5.95 15.20 -12.91
C SER A 144 6.82 14.07 -13.50
N ARG A 145 8.03 13.86 -12.98
CA ARG A 145 8.95 12.79 -13.39
C ARG A 145 8.67 11.46 -12.66
N ALA A 146 7.97 11.50 -11.52
CA ALA A 146 7.67 10.30 -10.74
C ALA A 146 6.61 9.40 -11.41
N SER A 147 5.81 9.91 -12.34
CA SER A 147 4.77 9.14 -13.04
C SER A 147 5.21 8.60 -14.40
N GLN A 148 6.51 8.32 -14.60
CA GLN A 148 6.98 7.75 -15.87
C GLN A 148 6.28 6.41 -16.13
N GLN A 149 5.41 6.40 -17.13
CA GLN A 149 4.74 5.20 -17.59
C GLN A 149 5.80 4.29 -18.23
N GLN A 150 5.92 3.08 -17.70
CA GLN A 150 6.72 2.01 -18.30
C GLN A 150 6.27 1.83 -19.77
N PRO A 151 7.19 1.66 -20.73
CA PRO A 151 6.84 1.44 -22.13
C PRO A 151 5.93 0.21 -22.26
N MET A 152 4.81 0.35 -23.01
CA MET A 152 3.84 -0.73 -23.19
C MET A 152 4.42 -1.84 -24.08
N THR A 153 5.05 -2.83 -23.46
CA THR A 153 5.38 -4.11 -24.10
C THR A 153 4.17 -5.03 -24.06
N TYR A 154 4.03 -5.95 -25.02
CA TYR A 154 2.98 -6.99 -25.01
C TYR A 154 2.95 -7.80 -23.70
N THR A 155 4.14 -8.16 -23.19
CA THR A 155 4.29 -8.80 -21.89
C THR A 155 3.79 -7.88 -20.77
N GLY A 156 4.09 -6.59 -20.83
CA GLY A 156 3.57 -5.57 -19.91
C GLY A 156 2.04 -5.49 -19.92
N LEU A 157 1.39 -5.55 -21.08
CA LEU A 157 -0.08 -5.56 -21.18
C LEU A 157 -0.69 -6.79 -20.49
N LEU A 158 -0.11 -7.98 -20.71
CA LEU A 158 -0.55 -9.20 -20.05
C LEU A 158 -0.34 -9.13 -18.53
N THR A 159 0.79 -8.58 -18.07
CA THR A 159 1.05 -8.38 -16.63
C THR A 159 0.08 -7.38 -16.01
N MET A 160 -0.29 -6.30 -16.71
CA MET A 160 -1.28 -5.33 -16.25
C MET A 160 -2.67 -5.95 -16.13
N LEU A 161 -3.08 -6.74 -17.12
CA LEU A 161 -4.34 -7.48 -17.10
C LEU A 161 -4.36 -8.52 -15.96
N ALA A 162 -3.31 -9.31 -15.81
CA ALA A 162 -3.20 -10.30 -14.75
C ALA A 162 -3.23 -9.63 -13.36
N THR A 163 -2.54 -8.51 -13.20
CA THR A 163 -2.54 -7.73 -11.96
C THR A 163 -3.93 -7.19 -11.67
N SER A 164 -4.62 -6.62 -12.66
CA SER A 164 -5.99 -6.13 -12.50
C SER A 164 -6.98 -7.24 -12.15
N ALA A 165 -6.87 -8.40 -12.80
CA ALA A 165 -7.71 -9.55 -12.50
C ALA A 165 -7.47 -10.07 -11.09
N TYR A 166 -6.19 -10.19 -10.67
CA TYR A 166 -5.84 -10.62 -9.32
C TYR A 166 -6.40 -9.66 -8.26
N ARG A 167 -6.31 -8.34 -8.48
CA ARG A 167 -6.92 -7.33 -7.59
C ARG A 167 -8.42 -7.55 -7.43
N GLY A 168 -9.13 -7.78 -8.54
CA GLY A 168 -10.57 -8.08 -8.50
C GLY A 168 -10.88 -9.36 -7.73
N ILE A 169 -10.11 -10.42 -7.94
CA ILE A 169 -10.26 -11.69 -7.20
C ILE A 169 -9.99 -11.46 -5.72
N MET A 170 -8.95 -10.69 -5.37
CA MET A 170 -8.62 -10.36 -3.98
C MET A 170 -9.76 -9.61 -3.27
N VAL A 171 -10.45 -8.69 -3.94
CA VAL A 171 -11.67 -8.03 -3.40
C VAL A 171 -12.75 -9.05 -3.11
N LEU A 172 -13.07 -9.89 -4.09
CA LEU A 172 -14.13 -10.88 -3.95
C LEU A 172 -13.84 -11.86 -2.81
N THR A 173 -12.62 -12.39 -2.75
CA THR A 173 -12.24 -13.33 -1.69
C THR A 173 -12.17 -12.65 -0.34
N SER A 174 -11.72 -11.39 -0.24
CA SER A 174 -11.72 -10.64 1.02
C SER A 174 -13.15 -10.47 1.54
N VAL A 175 -14.12 -10.12 0.68
CA VAL A 175 -15.54 -10.04 1.07
C VAL A 175 -16.06 -11.38 1.57
N VAL A 176 -15.78 -12.48 0.86
CA VAL A 176 -16.18 -13.84 1.27
C VAL A 176 -15.59 -14.20 2.64
N VAL A 177 -14.32 -13.86 2.88
CA VAL A 177 -13.64 -14.10 4.15
C VAL A 177 -14.26 -13.28 5.27
N SER A 178 -14.57 -12.01 5.04
CA SER A 178 -15.27 -11.17 6.01
C SER A 178 -16.61 -11.76 6.44
N PHE A 179 -17.42 -12.27 5.49
CA PHE A 179 -18.69 -12.95 5.77
C PHE A 179 -18.49 -14.27 6.54
N ALA A 180 -17.47 -15.05 6.17
CA ALA A 180 -17.14 -16.29 6.87
C ALA A 180 -16.72 -16.02 8.32
N LEU A 181 -15.94 -14.97 8.56
CA LEU A 181 -15.50 -14.55 9.89
C LEU A 181 -16.67 -14.17 10.80
N VAL A 182 -17.68 -13.45 10.29
CA VAL A 182 -18.89 -13.11 11.07
C VAL A 182 -19.65 -14.36 11.54
N SER A 183 -19.55 -15.46 10.79
CA SER A 183 -20.24 -16.71 11.11
C SER A 183 -19.65 -17.43 12.33
N ILE A 184 -18.51 -16.99 12.86
CA ILE A 184 -17.87 -17.57 14.05
C ILE A 184 -18.54 -17.03 15.33
N PRO A 185 -19.05 -17.88 16.23
CA PRO A 185 -19.71 -17.43 17.44
C PRO A 185 -18.74 -16.70 18.39
N TYR A 186 -19.27 -15.72 19.14
CA TYR A 186 -18.59 -14.88 20.14
C TYR A 186 -17.50 -13.92 19.61
N ILE A 187 -16.55 -14.39 18.81
CA ILE A 187 -15.36 -13.63 18.40
C ILE A 187 -15.45 -13.18 16.92
N GLY A 188 -16.41 -13.72 16.16
CA GLY A 188 -16.51 -13.46 14.72
C GLY A 188 -16.74 -12.00 14.33
N SER A 189 -17.60 -11.29 15.07
CA SER A 189 -17.89 -9.87 14.81
C SER A 189 -16.65 -8.96 14.99
N PRO A 190 -15.94 -8.96 16.14
CA PRO A 190 -14.76 -8.11 16.30
C PRO A 190 -13.61 -8.50 15.36
N VAL A 191 -13.43 -9.79 15.04
CA VAL A 191 -12.38 -10.20 14.09
C VAL A 191 -12.73 -9.83 12.66
N SER A 192 -14.00 -9.95 12.25
CA SER A 192 -14.44 -9.49 10.93
C SER A 192 -14.30 -7.98 10.79
N PHE A 193 -14.63 -7.23 11.85
CA PHE A 193 -14.40 -5.78 11.88
C PHE A 193 -12.90 -5.43 11.74
N ALA A 194 -12.03 -6.11 12.49
CA ALA A 194 -10.60 -5.90 12.39
C ALA A 194 -10.05 -6.25 11.00
N PHE A 195 -10.56 -7.34 10.42
CA PHE A 195 -10.24 -7.72 9.04
C PHE A 195 -10.70 -6.67 8.04
N MET A 196 -11.90 -6.12 8.20
CA MET A 196 -12.40 -5.03 7.36
C MET A 196 -11.51 -3.78 7.45
N CYS A 197 -10.97 -3.45 8.63
CA CYS A 197 -10.03 -2.32 8.78
C CYS A 197 -8.77 -2.51 7.93
N TRP A 198 -8.18 -3.72 7.93
CA TRP A 198 -7.01 -4.01 7.08
C TRP A 198 -7.35 -3.98 5.59
N VAL A 199 -8.51 -4.50 5.22
CA VAL A 199 -9.01 -4.52 3.83
C VAL A 199 -9.23 -3.09 3.33
N ASP A 200 -9.90 -2.25 4.10
CA ASP A 200 -10.14 -0.84 3.77
C ASP A 200 -8.83 -0.08 3.59
N ALA A 201 -7.90 -0.24 4.54
CA ALA A 201 -6.59 0.38 4.46
C ALA A 201 -5.80 -0.10 3.22
N TYR A 202 -5.82 -1.42 2.94
CA TYR A 202 -5.18 -1.98 1.75
C TYR A 202 -5.67 -1.29 0.47
N TYR A 203 -6.98 -1.13 0.30
CA TYR A 203 -7.53 -0.52 -0.92
C TYR A 203 -7.23 0.97 -1.04
N CYS A 204 -7.18 1.70 0.07
CA CYS A 204 -6.80 3.11 0.05
C CYS A 204 -5.32 3.28 -0.35
N PHE A 205 -4.44 2.46 0.22
CA PHE A 205 -2.99 2.51 -0.05
C PHE A 205 -2.59 1.83 -1.36
N GLU A 206 -3.44 1.00 -1.93
CA GLU A 206 -3.13 0.33 -3.19
C GLU A 206 -2.79 1.34 -4.29
N PHE A 207 -3.48 2.48 -4.35
CA PHE A 207 -3.22 3.47 -5.38
C PHE A 207 -1.83 4.09 -5.28
N ILE A 208 -1.35 4.40 -4.07
CA ILE A 208 0.02 4.92 -3.90
C ILE A 208 1.06 3.84 -4.24
N TRP A 209 0.81 2.58 -3.87
CA TRP A 209 1.72 1.50 -4.19
C TRP A 209 1.75 1.16 -5.68
N VAL A 210 0.60 1.22 -6.36
CA VAL A 210 0.51 1.11 -7.82
C VAL A 210 1.27 2.26 -8.47
N ALA A 211 1.11 3.49 -7.99
CA ALA A 211 1.83 4.65 -8.50
C ALA A 211 3.36 4.53 -8.30
N ARG A 212 3.80 3.89 -7.20
CA ARG A 212 5.20 3.53 -6.93
C ARG A 212 5.68 2.29 -7.69
N GLY A 213 4.83 1.63 -8.47
CA GLY A 213 5.18 0.43 -9.22
C GLY A 213 5.39 -0.84 -8.38
N LEU A 214 4.96 -0.86 -7.11
CA LEU A 214 5.18 -2.03 -6.25
C LEU A 214 4.38 -3.24 -6.76
N SER A 215 5.00 -4.41 -6.76
CA SER A 215 4.31 -5.68 -7.06
C SER A 215 3.24 -5.99 -6.01
N LEU A 216 2.23 -6.78 -6.37
CA LEU A 216 1.15 -7.14 -5.46
C LEU A 216 1.67 -7.88 -4.20
N ALA A 217 2.63 -8.79 -4.35
CA ALA A 217 3.25 -9.48 -3.21
C ALA A 217 3.93 -8.49 -2.24
N ARG A 218 4.64 -7.49 -2.79
CA ARG A 218 5.28 -6.44 -2.00
C ARG A 218 4.25 -5.55 -1.29
N ARG A 219 3.10 -5.25 -1.93
CA ARG A 219 1.99 -4.50 -1.30
C ARG A 219 1.43 -5.21 -0.08
N VAL A 220 1.12 -6.51 -0.21
CA VAL A 220 0.61 -7.31 0.90
C VAL A 220 1.65 -7.36 2.01
N ARG A 221 2.90 -7.69 1.68
CA ARG A 221 3.98 -7.76 2.66
C ARG A 221 4.18 -6.44 3.40
N HIS A 222 4.15 -5.32 2.68
CA HIS A 222 4.28 -3.98 3.26
C HIS A 222 3.18 -3.67 4.29
N LEU A 223 1.95 -4.11 4.03
CA LEU A 223 0.84 -4.01 4.99
C LEU A 223 1.04 -4.95 6.19
N GLU A 224 1.35 -6.22 5.93
CA GLU A 224 1.49 -7.24 6.97
C GLU A 224 2.63 -6.94 7.95
N GLU A 225 3.71 -6.27 7.49
CA GLU A 225 4.82 -5.80 8.31
C GLU A 225 4.49 -4.55 9.15
N ARG A 226 3.43 -3.82 8.80
CA ARG A 226 2.99 -2.58 9.48
C ARG A 226 1.52 -2.69 9.89
N TRP A 227 1.13 -3.90 10.30
CA TRP A 227 -0.26 -4.28 10.52
C TRP A 227 -0.97 -3.36 11.52
N ALA A 228 -0.29 -2.89 12.57
CA ALA A 228 -0.87 -2.03 13.59
C ALA A 228 -1.22 -0.63 13.06
N TYR A 229 -0.34 -0.06 12.23
CA TYR A 229 -0.58 1.23 11.57
C TYR A 229 -1.79 1.14 10.62
N TYR A 230 -1.80 0.13 9.76
CA TYR A 230 -2.87 -0.02 8.76
C TYR A 230 -4.22 -0.38 9.37
N PHE A 231 -4.22 -1.20 10.42
CA PHE A 231 -5.41 -1.46 11.23
C PHE A 231 -6.02 -0.14 11.69
N ALA A 232 -5.22 0.70 12.33
CA ALA A 232 -5.69 1.94 12.93
C ALA A 232 -6.08 3.01 11.89
N PHE A 233 -5.41 3.05 10.74
CA PHE A 233 -5.80 3.90 9.62
C PHE A 233 -7.17 3.55 9.05
N GLY A 234 -7.50 2.25 8.97
CA GLY A 234 -8.80 1.77 8.49
C GLY A 234 -9.93 1.83 9.52
N LEU A 235 -9.63 2.06 10.81
CA LEU A 235 -10.66 2.12 11.85
C LEU A 235 -11.76 3.16 11.58
N PRO A 236 -11.45 4.42 11.20
CA PRO A 236 -12.48 5.42 10.94
C PRO A 236 -13.37 5.04 9.75
N SER A 237 -12.80 4.49 8.67
CA SER A 237 -13.59 4.06 7.50
C SER A 237 -14.48 2.87 7.84
N ALA A 238 -13.92 1.85 8.50
CA ALA A 238 -14.65 0.65 8.88
C ALA A 238 -15.77 0.98 9.87
N ALA A 239 -15.52 1.86 10.85
CA ALA A 239 -16.54 2.31 11.80
C ALA A 239 -17.72 2.99 11.08
N LEU A 240 -17.45 3.90 10.13
CA LEU A 240 -18.49 4.54 9.31
C LEU A 240 -19.27 3.51 8.48
N CYS A 241 -18.59 2.48 7.96
CA CYS A 241 -19.18 1.42 7.16
C CYS A 241 -19.87 0.32 7.99
N THR A 242 -19.92 0.41 9.32
CA THR A 242 -20.67 -0.53 10.18
C THR A 242 -21.96 0.05 10.73
N TRP A 243 -22.18 1.36 10.60
CA TRP A 243 -23.38 2.02 11.10
C TRP A 243 -24.63 1.74 10.24
N GLY A 244 -24.47 1.50 8.94
CA GLY A 244 -25.57 1.33 7.99
C GLY A 244 -26.03 -0.12 7.77
N SER A 245 -27.06 -0.27 6.95
CA SER A 245 -27.46 -1.56 6.38
C SER A 245 -26.40 -2.07 5.41
N SER A 246 -26.34 -3.38 5.12
CA SER A 246 -25.30 -3.98 4.26
C SER A 246 -25.12 -3.27 2.91
N LEU A 247 -26.22 -2.81 2.30
CA LEU A 247 -26.20 -2.10 1.03
C LEU A 247 -25.82 -0.61 1.21
N ALA A 248 -26.30 0.03 2.28
CA ALA A 248 -25.87 1.38 2.63
C ALA A 248 -24.36 1.45 2.95
N ASN A 249 -23.78 0.41 3.56
CA ASN A 249 -22.36 0.34 3.87
C ASN A 249 -21.47 0.39 2.62
N VAL A 250 -21.90 -0.24 1.52
CA VAL A 250 -21.18 -0.16 0.23
C VAL A 250 -21.22 1.26 -0.33
N ALA A 251 -22.37 1.94 -0.25
CA ALA A 251 -22.51 3.32 -0.71
C ALA A 251 -21.75 4.31 0.20
N LEU A 252 -21.79 4.12 1.52
CA LEU A 252 -21.03 4.90 2.50
C LEU A 252 -19.52 4.75 2.28
N PHE A 253 -19.04 3.51 2.10
CA PHE A 253 -17.66 3.25 1.74
C PHE A 253 -17.29 4.00 0.46
N ALA A 254 -18.07 3.84 -0.61
CA ALA A 254 -17.81 4.51 -1.87
C ALA A 254 -17.79 6.04 -1.76
N LEU A 255 -18.61 6.62 -0.89
CA LEU A 255 -18.69 8.06 -0.62
C LEU A 255 -17.42 8.59 0.06
N ILE A 256 -16.92 7.88 1.08
CA ILE A 256 -15.74 8.31 1.84
C ILE A 256 -14.43 7.91 1.16
N PHE A 257 -14.45 6.91 0.28
CA PHE A 257 -13.28 6.30 -0.33
C PHE A 257 -12.30 7.30 -0.99
N PRO A 258 -12.74 8.29 -1.81
CA PRO A 258 -11.82 9.26 -2.40
C PRO A 258 -11.07 10.10 -1.34
N ALA A 259 -11.71 10.41 -0.22
CA ALA A 259 -11.08 11.15 0.87
C ALA A 259 -9.98 10.33 1.55
N PHE A 260 -10.25 9.04 1.83
CA PHE A 260 -9.27 8.13 2.40
C PHE A 260 -8.09 7.85 1.46
N ILE A 261 -8.31 7.84 0.14
CA ILE A 261 -7.21 7.79 -0.82
C ILE A 261 -6.32 9.03 -0.70
N ILE A 262 -6.89 10.24 -0.66
CA ILE A 262 -6.11 11.47 -0.50
C ILE A 262 -5.29 11.44 0.80
N MET A 263 -5.87 10.94 1.90
CA MET A 263 -5.16 10.75 3.17
C MET A 263 -4.03 9.72 3.04
N ALA A 264 -4.30 8.55 2.44
CA ALA A 264 -3.29 7.51 2.20
C ALA A 264 -2.14 7.98 1.30
N MET A 265 -2.42 8.88 0.34
CA MET A 265 -1.40 9.48 -0.52
C MET A 265 -0.44 10.38 0.27
N HIS A 266 -0.89 11.04 1.33
CA HIS A 266 -0.06 11.92 2.16
C HIS A 266 0.56 11.21 3.38
N ALA A 267 0.00 10.05 3.75
CA ALA A 267 0.43 9.26 4.88
C ALA A 267 1.84 8.69 4.70
N ARG A 268 2.58 8.61 5.81
CA ARG A 268 3.89 7.96 5.88
C ARG A 268 3.81 6.78 6.84
N PRO A 269 3.54 5.56 6.34
CA PRO A 269 3.30 4.41 7.20
C PRO A 269 4.54 4.10 8.04
N LEU A 270 4.35 4.06 9.35
CA LEU A 270 5.38 3.68 10.32
C LEU A 270 5.23 2.19 10.69
N PRO A 271 6.32 1.52 11.10
CA PRO A 271 7.72 1.98 11.09
C PRO A 271 8.33 2.09 9.68
N GLN A 272 9.38 2.91 9.51
CA GLN A 272 10.15 2.94 8.26
C GLN A 272 10.83 1.60 8.02
N ASP A 273 11.53 1.07 9.03
CA ASP A 273 12.09 -0.29 9.04
C ASP A 273 11.42 -1.18 10.09
N PRO A 274 10.59 -2.15 9.70
CA PRO A 274 9.91 -3.07 10.63
C PRO A 274 10.88 -3.93 11.44
N TYR A 275 12.06 -4.18 10.89
CA TYR A 275 13.12 -4.99 11.52
C TYR A 275 14.08 -4.15 12.39
N ASN A 276 14.07 -2.82 12.24
CA ASN A 276 14.86 -1.89 13.05
C ASN A 276 14.04 -0.65 13.44
N PRO A 277 13.15 -0.76 14.43
CA PRO A 277 12.14 0.24 14.74
C PRO A 277 12.67 1.53 15.40
N LEU A 278 13.91 1.55 15.88
CA LEU A 278 14.50 2.68 16.59
C LEU A 278 15.54 3.41 15.70
N PRO A 279 15.56 4.75 15.69
CA PRO A 279 16.55 5.51 14.92
C PRO A 279 17.98 5.18 15.39
N GLN A 280 18.90 5.08 14.43
CA GLN A 280 20.31 4.66 14.56
C GLN A 280 21.13 5.53 15.53
N SER A 281 20.89 5.42 16.84
CA SER A 281 21.77 6.01 17.86
C SER A 281 22.89 5.07 18.31
N ASP A 282 22.76 3.78 18.02
CA ASP A 282 23.72 2.71 18.31
C ASP A 282 23.88 1.85 17.05
N ASP A 283 25.10 1.39 16.73
CA ASP A 283 25.38 0.42 15.64
C ASP A 283 24.75 -0.98 15.88
N THR A 284 23.90 -1.13 16.91
CA THR A 284 23.25 -2.39 17.28
C THR A 284 21.81 -2.41 16.81
N ILE A 285 21.50 -3.32 15.88
CA ILE A 285 20.13 -3.57 15.41
C ILE A 285 19.34 -4.26 16.53
N ARG A 286 18.26 -3.60 16.99
CA ARG A 286 17.37 -4.11 18.03
C ARG A 286 16.04 -4.55 17.42
N TYR A 287 15.82 -5.86 17.35
CA TYR A 287 14.59 -6.41 16.81
C TYR A 287 13.41 -6.25 17.79
N PRO A 288 12.17 -6.17 17.29
CA PRO A 288 10.97 -6.25 18.13
C PRO A 288 10.93 -7.54 18.95
N SER A 289 10.26 -7.53 20.10
CA SER A 289 10.17 -8.71 20.97
C SER A 289 9.62 -9.94 20.22
N PRO A 290 10.18 -11.16 20.41
CA PRO A 290 9.75 -12.36 19.69
C PRO A 290 8.28 -12.75 19.85
N TYR A 291 7.61 -12.30 20.92
CA TYR A 291 6.20 -12.61 21.17
C TYR A 291 5.22 -11.77 20.35
N LEU A 292 5.67 -10.65 19.77
CA LEU A 292 4.86 -9.83 18.87
C LEU A 292 5.38 -10.02 17.45
N PRO A 293 4.56 -10.58 16.54
CA PRO A 293 5.01 -10.84 15.18
C PRO A 293 5.30 -9.52 14.46
N ILE A 294 6.48 -9.44 13.86
CA ILE A 294 6.88 -8.33 12.98
C ILE A 294 5.95 -8.30 11.76
N ARG A 295 5.59 -9.49 11.25
CA ARG A 295 4.68 -9.67 10.12
C ARG A 295 3.46 -10.47 10.56
N MET A 296 2.28 -9.87 10.46
CA MET A 296 1.01 -10.55 10.70
C MET A 296 0.40 -10.98 9.36
N PRO A 297 0.23 -12.28 9.08
CA PRO A 297 -0.23 -12.78 7.77
C PRO A 297 -1.76 -12.64 7.61
N VAL A 298 -2.28 -11.42 7.67
CA VAL A 298 -3.72 -11.11 7.62
C VAL A 298 -4.36 -11.58 6.32
N PHE A 299 -3.64 -11.47 5.19
CA PHE A 299 -4.17 -11.85 3.87
C PHE A 299 -3.80 -13.28 3.47
N ALA A 300 -3.15 -14.07 4.33
CA ALA A 300 -2.74 -15.43 3.96
C ALA A 300 -3.92 -16.32 3.54
N LEU A 301 -5.07 -16.20 4.24
CA LEU A 301 -6.27 -16.96 3.89
C LEU A 301 -6.87 -16.48 2.56
N VAL A 302 -6.86 -15.18 2.31
CA VAL A 302 -7.32 -14.57 1.05
C VAL A 302 -6.45 -15.02 -0.12
N ILE A 303 -5.12 -14.98 0.04
CA ILE A 303 -4.16 -15.39 -0.99
C ILE A 303 -4.28 -16.88 -1.26
N TRP A 304 -4.42 -17.69 -0.22
CA TRP A 304 -4.66 -19.12 -0.37
C TRP A 304 -5.92 -19.40 -1.19
N LEU A 305 -7.04 -18.71 -0.91
CA LEU A 305 -8.25 -18.80 -1.72
C LEU A 305 -8.04 -18.32 -3.16
N ASN A 306 -7.34 -17.20 -3.36
CA ASN A 306 -7.03 -16.68 -4.69
C ASN A 306 -6.25 -17.69 -5.53
N ASP A 307 -5.24 -18.32 -4.94
CA ASP A 307 -4.43 -19.34 -5.60
C ASP A 307 -5.26 -20.56 -5.99
N TRP A 308 -6.23 -20.95 -5.15
CA TRP A 308 -7.19 -21.99 -5.48
C TRP A 308 -8.09 -21.62 -6.66
N VAL A 309 -8.59 -20.39 -6.70
CA VAL A 309 -9.41 -19.89 -7.82
C VAL A 309 -8.59 -19.88 -9.12
N VAL A 310 -7.35 -19.39 -9.08
CA VAL A 310 -6.45 -19.38 -10.25
C VAL A 310 -6.11 -20.79 -10.71
N ARG A 311 -5.89 -21.73 -9.78
CA ARG A 311 -5.69 -23.16 -10.11
C ARG A 311 -6.90 -23.77 -10.79
N LEU A 312 -8.11 -23.47 -10.32
CA LEU A 312 -9.34 -23.98 -10.93
C LEU A 312 -9.52 -23.46 -12.37
N LEU A 313 -9.25 -22.17 -12.59
CA LEU A 313 -9.33 -21.54 -13.91
C LEU A 313 -8.26 -22.07 -14.88
N SER A 314 -7.05 -22.34 -14.38
CA SER A 314 -5.96 -22.91 -15.19
C SER A 314 -6.11 -24.40 -15.49
N VAL A 315 -6.85 -25.15 -14.65
CA VAL A 315 -7.22 -26.54 -14.94
C VAL A 315 -8.29 -26.62 -16.03
N GLY A 316 -9.23 -25.66 -16.08
CA GLY A 316 -10.24 -25.57 -17.14
C GLY A 316 -9.70 -25.24 -18.55
N THR A 317 -8.45 -24.80 -18.66
CA THR A 317 -7.80 -24.41 -19.93
C THR A 317 -6.72 -25.40 -20.39
N ARG A 318 -6.54 -26.52 -19.71
CA ARG A 318 -5.58 -27.56 -20.13
C ARG A 318 -6.20 -28.50 -21.17
N THR A 319 -5.97 -28.21 -22.44
CA THR A 319 -5.88 -29.26 -23.46
C THR A 319 -4.74 -30.22 -23.10
N PRO A 320 -4.93 -31.56 -23.22
CA PRO A 320 -3.91 -32.52 -22.84
C PRO A 320 -2.86 -32.60 -23.94
N SER A 321 -1.80 -31.79 -23.84
CA SER A 321 -0.55 -32.09 -24.52
C SER A 321 0.65 -31.52 -23.77
N ALA A 322 1.71 -32.32 -23.76
CA ALA A 322 3.05 -32.08 -23.25
C ALA A 322 3.22 -31.99 -21.72
N ARG A 323 3.50 -33.17 -21.13
CA ARG A 323 4.41 -33.31 -19.99
C ARG A 323 5.72 -32.59 -20.30
N SER A 324 5.98 -31.46 -19.66
CA SER A 324 7.33 -30.94 -19.45
C SER A 324 7.44 -30.48 -18.00
N GLY A 325 8.41 -31.05 -17.30
CA GLY A 325 8.69 -30.75 -15.91
C GLY A 325 9.09 -29.29 -15.75
N HIS A 326 8.19 -28.47 -15.21
CA HIS A 326 8.55 -27.20 -14.61
C HIS A 326 8.55 -27.34 -13.10
N ARG A 327 9.78 -27.45 -12.60
CA ARG A 327 10.20 -27.25 -11.23
C ARG A 327 9.44 -26.06 -10.64
N ARG A 328 8.79 -26.26 -9.50
CA ARG A 328 8.17 -25.19 -8.69
C ARG A 328 9.22 -24.13 -8.41
N VAL A 329 9.08 -22.95 -9.00
CA VAL A 329 9.73 -21.74 -8.52
C VAL A 329 8.71 -21.05 -7.62
N PRO A 330 8.98 -20.89 -6.31
CA PRO A 330 8.13 -20.08 -5.46
C PRO A 330 8.17 -18.64 -5.99
N SER A 331 7.01 -17.99 -6.05
CA SER A 331 6.81 -16.65 -6.61
C SER A 331 7.56 -15.52 -5.88
N ASP A 332 8.38 -15.82 -4.88
CA ASP A 332 9.18 -14.86 -4.12
C ASP A 332 10.40 -14.38 -4.93
N GLY A 333 11.27 -15.29 -5.39
CA GLY A 333 12.63 -14.90 -5.82
C GLY A 333 12.76 -14.33 -7.24
N GLY A 334 11.84 -14.65 -8.16
CA GLY A 334 11.97 -14.25 -9.57
C GLY A 334 11.64 -12.78 -9.85
N SER A 335 10.76 -12.20 -9.04
CA SER A 335 10.41 -10.77 -9.14
C SER A 335 11.39 -9.87 -8.39
N GLU A 336 12.07 -10.38 -7.36
CA GLU A 336 13.05 -9.61 -6.59
C GLU A 336 14.32 -9.30 -7.40
N GLN A 337 14.89 -10.28 -8.11
CA GLN A 337 16.17 -10.09 -8.84
C GLN A 337 16.08 -9.18 -10.07
N VAL A 338 14.90 -9.06 -10.70
CA VAL A 338 14.71 -8.17 -11.86
C VAL A 338 14.39 -6.73 -11.41
N GLU A 339 13.95 -6.54 -10.18
CA GLU A 339 13.45 -5.26 -9.66
C GLU A 339 14.46 -4.52 -8.76
N GLU A 340 15.42 -5.23 -8.17
CA GLU A 340 16.55 -4.65 -7.43
C GLU A 340 17.48 -3.78 -8.32
N GLY A 341 17.44 -3.99 -9.64
CA GLY A 341 18.11 -3.12 -10.62
C GLY A 341 17.35 -1.84 -10.99
N ALA A 342 16.13 -1.63 -10.46
CA ALA A 342 15.26 -0.50 -10.83
C ALA A 342 14.84 0.39 -9.64
N SER A 343 15.28 0.09 -8.42
CA SER A 343 15.01 0.92 -7.24
C SER A 343 15.89 2.17 -7.25
N ILE A 344 15.34 3.30 -7.71
CA ILE A 344 15.84 4.62 -7.32
C ILE A 344 15.33 4.88 -5.91
N GLU A 345 16.21 4.75 -4.93
CA GLU A 345 16.04 5.30 -3.58
C GLU A 345 15.81 6.81 -3.70
N MET A 346 14.60 7.27 -3.34
CA MET A 346 14.37 8.68 -3.03
C MET A 346 14.37 8.81 -1.52
N ASP A 347 15.57 8.90 -0.95
CA ASP A 347 15.74 9.30 0.44
C ASP A 347 15.44 10.80 0.60
N GLY A 348 14.92 11.16 1.78
CA GLY A 348 14.32 12.45 2.07
C GLY A 348 15.31 13.62 1.96
N MET A 349 15.13 14.47 0.94
CA MET A 349 15.81 15.76 0.84
C MET A 349 15.29 16.69 1.94
N SER A 350 15.93 16.63 3.12
CA SER A 350 15.75 17.61 4.19
C SER A 350 16.32 18.94 3.74
N ALA A 351 15.48 19.97 3.69
CA ALA A 351 15.88 21.33 3.41
C ALA A 351 16.65 21.90 4.61
N ASP A 352 17.98 21.92 4.53
CA ASP A 352 18.82 22.75 5.41
C ASP A 352 19.69 23.67 4.54
N THR A 353 19.17 24.86 4.24
CA THR A 353 19.91 25.90 3.53
C THR A 353 20.83 26.61 4.52
N ARG A 354 22.08 26.15 4.64
CA ARG A 354 23.15 26.91 5.30
C ARG A 354 23.92 27.73 4.28
N ILE A 355 23.75 29.04 4.36
CA ILE A 355 24.55 30.07 3.69
C ILE A 355 26.01 29.96 4.16
N PRO A 356 27.02 29.85 3.28
CA PRO A 356 28.41 30.02 3.67
C PRO A 356 28.76 31.51 3.73
N ARG A 357 29.29 31.93 4.89
CA ARG A 357 29.91 33.23 5.12
C ARG A 357 31.22 33.38 4.33
N ASP A 358 31.44 34.60 3.85
CA ASP A 358 32.68 35.14 3.33
C ASP A 358 33.92 34.79 4.16
N MET A 359 35.01 34.43 3.47
CA MET A 359 36.37 34.79 3.89
C MET A 359 37.36 34.79 2.70
N GLY A 360 37.68 36.00 2.23
CA GLY A 360 39.06 36.51 2.09
C GLY A 360 40.07 35.84 1.13
N ALA A 361 40.30 36.54 0.01
CA ALA A 361 41.59 37.00 -0.53
C ALA A 361 42.64 35.99 -1.09
N GLY A 362 43.07 36.24 -2.33
CA GLY A 362 44.38 35.84 -2.84
C GLY A 362 44.47 35.53 -4.35
N THR A 363 44.76 36.57 -5.14
CA THR A 363 45.54 36.62 -6.42
C THR A 363 46.33 35.34 -6.80
N THR A 364 46.50 34.86 -8.04
CA THR A 364 46.75 35.49 -9.37
C THR A 364 46.88 34.38 -10.43
N ASP A 365 46.78 34.77 -11.73
CA ASP A 365 47.28 34.08 -12.94
C ASP A 365 46.39 32.94 -13.49
N GLY A 366 45.93 32.88 -14.75
CA GLY A 366 46.31 33.55 -15.98
C GLY A 366 46.57 32.51 -17.09
N ARG A 367 45.53 32.05 -17.81
CA ARG A 367 45.71 31.46 -19.16
C ARG A 367 44.42 31.32 -19.97
N ARG A 368 44.36 32.12 -21.04
CA ARG A 368 43.47 32.01 -22.22
C ARG A 368 43.81 30.77 -23.06
N TYR A 369 42.79 30.10 -23.61
CA TYR A 369 42.74 29.59 -25.00
C TYR A 369 41.26 29.52 -25.43
N ARG A 370 40.76 30.47 -26.24
CA ARG A 370 40.69 30.51 -27.72
C ARG A 370 39.65 29.55 -28.32
N VAL A 371 38.49 30.13 -28.62
CA VAL A 371 37.41 29.60 -29.46
C VAL A 371 37.87 29.52 -30.91
N MET A 372 37.70 28.37 -31.57
CA MET A 372 37.75 28.25 -33.03
C MET A 372 36.38 27.78 -33.55
N ARG A 373 35.80 28.63 -34.40
CA ARG A 373 34.57 28.45 -35.14
C ARG A 373 34.99 28.16 -36.59
N THR A 374 34.68 26.99 -37.11
CA THR A 374 34.79 26.68 -38.53
C THR A 374 33.41 26.23 -39.02
N GLY A 375 32.80 27.09 -39.83
CA GLY A 375 31.73 26.68 -40.73
C GLY A 375 32.33 26.27 -42.07
N ASN A 376 31.63 25.39 -42.79
CA ASN A 376 31.62 25.43 -44.25
C ASN A 376 30.27 24.90 -44.78
N GLN A 377 29.52 25.84 -45.37
CA GLN A 377 28.63 25.74 -46.52
C GLN A 377 29.21 24.81 -47.62
N ALA A 378 28.51 24.28 -48.63
CA ALA A 378 27.13 24.27 -49.12
C ALA A 378 27.14 23.43 -50.42
N ARG A 379 25.97 22.95 -50.90
CA ARG A 379 25.47 23.03 -52.30
C ARG A 379 24.33 22.01 -52.52
N ARG A 380 23.11 22.50 -52.86
CA ARG A 380 22.45 22.51 -54.20
C ARG A 380 21.95 21.12 -54.63
N LYS A 381 20.83 20.90 -55.33
CA LYS A 381 19.59 21.59 -55.77
C LYS A 381 18.89 20.51 -56.64
N ALA A 382 17.55 20.51 -56.70
CA ALA A 382 16.69 19.78 -57.65
C ALA A 382 16.70 18.24 -57.52
N ASP A 383 15.61 17.48 -57.64
CA ASP A 383 14.30 17.69 -58.28
C ASP A 383 13.11 17.44 -57.34
#